data_AF-A0A355G3A1-F1
#
_entry.id   AF-A0A355G3A1-F1
#
_cell.length_a   1.000
_cell.length_b   1.000
_cell.length_c   1.000
_cell.angle_alpha   90.00
_cell.angle_beta   90.00
_cell.angle_gamma   90.00
#
_symmetry.space_group_name_H-M   'P 1'
#
loop_
_entity.id
_entity.type
_entity.pdbx_description
1 polymer ?
#
loop_
_entity_poly.entity_id
_entity_poly.type
_entity_poly.pdbx_seq_one_letter_code
_entity_poly.pdbx_strand_id
1 'polypeptide(L)'
;MASDLEQLESSRRSFVANVSHELKTPMTTIGGFIDGMLDGTIPPEKQSYYLSTVSSEIKRLSRMVVSMLNLSKIEAGQLDLKFAPVDVQSLLIESTLNFEKQIE
;
A
#
# COMPACT_ATOMS: atom_id res chain seq x y z
N MET A 1 -1.36 29.73 16.91
CA MET A 1 -1.20 28.73 18.00
C MET A 1 -2.43 27.86 18.18
N ALA A 2 -3.59 28.38 18.60
CA ALA A 2 -4.82 27.55 18.73
C ALA A 2 -5.32 27.00 17.38
N SER A 3 -5.37 27.86 16.34
CA SER A 3 -5.76 27.46 14.97
C SER A 3 -4.80 26.42 14.36
N ASP A 4 -3.48 26.59 14.55
CA ASP A 4 -2.48 25.66 14.01
C ASP A 4 -2.58 24.27 14.66
N LEU A 5 -2.87 24.22 15.96
CA LEU A 5 -3.06 22.97 16.70
C LEU A 5 -4.36 22.25 16.29
N GLU A 6 -5.46 23.00 16.11
CA GLU A 6 -6.72 22.45 15.61
C GLU A 6 -6.60 21.90 14.17
N GLN A 7 -5.84 22.59 13.30
CA GLN A 7 -5.56 22.10 11.96
C GLN A 7 -4.72 20.82 11.96
N LEU A 8 -3.73 20.71 12.85
CA LEU A 8 -2.91 19.52 13.02
C LEU A 8 -3.72 18.32 13.52
N GLU A 9 -4.57 18.53 14.54
CA GLU A 9 -5.47 17.51 15.06
C GLU A 9 -6.51 17.06 14.03
N SER A 10 -7.10 18.00 13.27
CA SER A 10 -8.02 17.70 12.18
C SER A 10 -7.36 16.87 11.07
N SER A 11 -6.14 17.23 10.69
CA SER A 11 -5.36 16.51 9.68
C SER A 11 -5.04 15.08 10.15
N ARG A 12 -4.63 14.91 11.41
CA ARG A 12 -4.36 13.59 11.99
C ARG A 12 -5.61 12.71 12.03
N ARG A 13 -6.76 13.26 12.44
CA ARG A 13 -8.04 12.52 12.45
C ARG A 13 -8.46 12.11 11.05
N SER A 14 -8.36 13.03 10.09
CA SER A 14 -8.67 12.77 8.68
C SER A 14 -7.77 11.69 8.10
N PHE A 15 -6.47 11.72 8.43
CA PHE A 15 -5.52 10.68 8.05
C PHE A 15 -5.94 9.31 8.58
N VAL A 16 -6.19 9.17 9.89
CA VAL A 16 -6.59 7.90 10.51
C VAL A 16 -7.90 7.36 9.91
N ALA A 17 -8.87 8.24 9.65
CA ALA A 17 -10.12 7.86 9.01
C ALA A 17 -9.88 7.32 7.59
N ASN A 18 -9.14 8.05 6.76
CA ASN A 18 -8.82 7.66 5.40
C ASN A 18 -8.05 6.33 5.34
N VAL A 19 -7.06 6.15 6.22
CA VAL A 19 -6.33 4.89 6.39
C VAL A 19 -7.29 3.74 6.71
N SER A 20 -8.19 3.94 7.68
CA SER A 20 -9.13 2.90 8.10
C SER A 20 -10.07 2.48 6.96
N HIS A 21 -10.54 3.44 6.16
CA HIS A 21 -11.36 3.17 4.98
C HIS A 21 -10.59 2.40 3.90
N GLU A 22 -9.37 2.82 3.59
CA GLU A 22 -8.53 2.20 2.56
C GLU A 22 -8.06 0.78 2.92
N LEU A 23 -7.94 0.48 4.22
CA LEU A 23 -7.64 -0.86 4.73
C LEU A 23 -8.89 -1.77 4.77
N LYS A 24 -10.06 -1.21 5.04
CA LYS A 24 -11.32 -1.98 5.15
C LYS A 24 -11.68 -2.66 3.83
N THR A 25 -11.60 -1.94 2.71
CA THR A 25 -11.95 -2.46 1.38
C THR A 25 -11.20 -3.75 1.00
N PRO A 26 -9.86 -3.78 0.97
CA PRO A 26 -9.11 -4.99 0.63
C PRO A 26 -9.34 -6.12 1.64
N MET A 27 -9.55 -5.79 2.92
CA MET A 27 -9.85 -6.81 3.95
C MET A 27 -11.22 -7.46 3.74
N THR A 28 -12.24 -6.70 3.37
CA THR A 28 -13.56 -7.24 3.00
C THR A 28 -13.45 -8.16 1.78
N THR A 29 -12.67 -7.76 0.76
CA THR A 29 -12.45 -8.57 -0.44
C THR A 29 -11.74 -9.89 -0.10
N ILE A 30 -10.68 -9.83 0.71
CA ILE A 30 -9.95 -11.04 1.15
C ILE A 30 -10.88 -11.97 1.93
N GLY A 31 -11.59 -11.44 2.93
CA GLY A 31 -12.53 -12.23 3.73
C GLY A 31 -13.60 -12.89 2.86
N GLY A 32 -14.27 -12.11 2.01
CA GLY A 32 -15.33 -12.63 1.14
C GLY A 32 -14.87 -13.72 0.16
N PHE A 33 -13.65 -13.64 -0.37
CA PHE A 33 -13.11 -14.71 -1.21
C PHE A 33 -12.72 -15.95 -0.41
N ILE A 34 -12.13 -15.79 0.78
CA ILE A 34 -11.81 -16.94 1.64
C ILE A 34 -13.08 -17.62 2.13
N ASP A 35 -14.07 -16.86 2.59
CA ASP A 35 -15.37 -17.38 3.03
C ASP A 35 -16.07 -18.13 1.88
N GLY A 36 -16.09 -17.54 0.68
CA GLY A 36 -16.66 -18.17 -0.50
C GLY A 36 -15.94 -19.46 -0.94
N MET A 37 -14.64 -19.60 -0.65
CA MET A 37 -13.92 -20.86 -0.88
C MET A 37 -14.24 -21.91 0.18
N LEU A 38 -14.40 -21.49 1.44
CA LEU A 38 -14.66 -22.37 2.57
C LEU A 38 -16.10 -22.90 2.59
N ASP A 39 -17.08 -22.09 2.18
CA ASP A 39 -18.50 -22.46 2.14
C ASP A 39 -18.92 -23.17 0.83
N GLY A 40 -18.00 -23.26 -0.14
CA GLY A 40 -18.21 -23.92 -1.42
C GLY A 40 -18.92 -23.07 -2.49
N THR A 41 -19.20 -21.79 -2.21
CA THR A 41 -19.72 -20.83 -3.20
C THR A 41 -18.76 -20.68 -4.39
N ILE A 42 -17.46 -20.73 -4.14
CA ILE A 42 -16.40 -20.72 -5.15
C ILE A 42 -15.97 -22.17 -5.44
N PRO A 43 -16.22 -22.69 -6.66
CA PRO A 43 -15.84 -24.05 -7.01
C PRO A 43 -14.31 -24.22 -7.03
N PRO A 44 -13.78 -25.42 -6.73
CA PRO A 44 -12.34 -25.71 -6.68
C PRO A 44 -11.56 -25.20 -7.90
N GLU A 45 -12.18 -25.30 -9.07
CA GLU A 45 -11.61 -24.94 -10.38
C GLU A 45 -11.33 -23.44 -10.52
N LYS A 46 -12.03 -22.60 -9.74
CA LYS A 46 -11.83 -21.15 -9.70
C LYS A 46 -11.01 -20.67 -8.51
N GLN A 47 -10.70 -21.54 -7.53
CA GLN A 47 -10.01 -21.14 -6.31
C GLN A 47 -8.64 -20.52 -6.60
N SER A 48 -7.88 -21.09 -7.54
CA SER A 48 -6.56 -20.55 -7.92
C SER A 48 -6.63 -19.10 -8.40
N TYR A 49 -7.69 -18.72 -9.13
CA TYR A 49 -7.89 -17.35 -9.61
C TYR A 49 -8.21 -16.37 -8.46
N TYR A 50 -9.07 -16.77 -7.54
CA TYR A 50 -9.39 -15.91 -6.40
C TYR A 50 -8.24 -15.86 -5.38
N LEU A 51 -7.45 -16.92 -5.22
CA LEU A 51 -6.23 -16.93 -4.41
C LEU A 51 -5.17 -15.98 -4.95
N SER A 52 -5.02 -15.84 -6.27
CA SER A 52 -4.11 -14.85 -6.85
C SER A 52 -4.59 -13.42 -6.55
N THR A 53 -5.90 -13.19 -6.54
CA THR A 53 -6.51 -11.90 -6.15
C THR A 53 -6.31 -11.61 -4.66
N VAL A 54 -6.50 -12.60 -3.79
CA VAL A 54 -6.20 -12.48 -2.34
C VAL A 54 -4.72 -12.13 -2.15
N SER A 55 -3.82 -12.80 -2.87
CA SER A 55 -2.38 -12.52 -2.83
C SER A 55 -2.05 -11.08 -3.24
N SER A 56 -2.69 -10.56 -4.31
CA SER A 56 -2.48 -9.17 -4.73
C SER A 56 -2.99 -8.16 -3.71
N GLU A 57 -4.14 -8.42 -3.09
CA GLU A 57 -4.68 -7.55 -2.03
C GLU A 57 -3.80 -7.53 -0.79
N ILE A 58 -3.23 -8.68 -0.38
CA ILE A 58 -2.25 -8.73 0.72
C ILE A 58 -0.99 -7.92 0.38
N LYS A 59 -0.47 -8.05 -0.85
CA LYS A 59 0.67 -7.24 -1.31
C LYS A 59 0.34 -5.74 -1.35
N ARG A 60 -0.89 -5.37 -1.74
CA ARG A 60 -1.37 -3.98 -1.70
C ARG A 60 -1.41 -3.45 -0.27
N LEU A 61 -2.00 -4.20 0.65
CA LEU A 61 -2.04 -3.87 2.08
C LEU A 61 -0.64 -3.69 2.67
N SER A 62 0.28 -4.61 2.38
CA SER A 62 1.67 -4.51 2.84
C SER A 62 2.36 -3.23 2.36
N ARG A 63 2.26 -2.89 1.07
CA ARG A 63 2.79 -1.63 0.53
C ARG A 63 2.17 -0.41 1.20
N MET A 64 0.87 -0.45 1.47
CA MET A 64 0.15 0.65 2.11
C MET A 64 0.64 0.89 3.54
N VAL A 65 0.83 -0.18 4.33
CA VAL A 65 1.41 -0.09 5.69
C VAL A 65 2.81 0.52 5.65
N VAL A 66 3.66 0.08 4.73
CA VAL A 66 5.02 0.64 4.57
C VAL A 66 4.97 2.13 4.23
N SER A 67 4.09 2.54 3.32
CA SER A 67 3.90 3.95 2.98
C SER A 67 3.46 4.80 4.18
N MET A 68 2.57 4.27 5.03
CA MET A 68 2.14 4.96 6.26
C MET A 68 3.28 5.10 7.27
N LEU A 69 4.08 4.05 7.47
CA LEU A 69 5.25 4.11 8.34
C LEU A 69 6.28 5.12 7.83
N ASN A 70 6.49 5.19 6.52
CA ASN A 70 7.36 6.19 5.91
C ASN A 70 6.83 7.61 6.10
N LEU A 71 5.53 7.83 5.89
CA LEU A 71 4.91 9.13 6.14
C LEU A 71 5.06 9.56 7.60
N SER A 72 4.83 8.65 8.55
CA SER A 72 5.01 8.93 9.98
C SER A 72 6.45 9.31 10.32
N LYS A 73 7.44 8.65 9.70
CA LYS A 73 8.86 9.02 9.85
C LYS A 73 9.16 10.41 9.27
N ILE A 74 8.56 10.76 8.14
CA ILE A 74 8.71 12.08 7.50
C ILE A 74 8.15 13.17 8.42
N GLU A 75 6.93 13.00 8.93
CA GLU A 75 6.28 13.98 9.82
C GLU A 75 7.03 14.15 11.15
N ALA A 76 7.64 13.07 11.67
CA ALA A 76 8.47 13.12 12.87
C ALA A 76 9.87 13.71 12.63
N GLY A 77 10.23 14.06 11.38
CA GLY A 77 11.57 14.51 11.03
C GLY A 77 12.65 13.42 11.19
N GLN A 78 12.25 12.15 11.21
CA GLN A 78 13.10 10.98 11.44
C GLN A 78 13.56 10.31 10.14
N LEU A 79 13.30 10.93 8.99
CA LEU A 79 13.77 10.40 7.70
C LEU A 79 15.28 10.66 7.56
N ASP A 80 16.07 9.58 7.64
CA ASP A 80 17.51 9.63 7.38
C ASP A 80 17.78 9.74 5.87
N LEU A 81 18.01 10.97 5.40
CA LEU A 81 18.33 11.26 4.00
C LEU A 81 19.82 11.10 3.74
N LYS A 82 20.17 10.09 2.94
CA LYS A 82 21.55 9.85 2.51
C LYS A 82 21.82 10.56 1.19
N PHE A 83 22.35 11.78 1.29
CA PHE A 83 22.78 12.53 0.12
C PHE A 83 24.09 11.97 -0.42
N ALA A 84 24.10 11.63 -1.71
CA ALA A 84 25.28 11.18 -2.43
C ALA A 84 25.25 11.72 -3.86
N PRO A 85 26.40 11.94 -4.51
CA PRO A 85 26.45 12.18 -5.95
C PRO A 85 25.80 11.00 -6.68
N VAL A 86 24.86 11.30 -7.57
CA VAL A 86 24.19 10.30 -8.41
C VAL A 86 24.40 10.63 -9.88
N ASP A 87 24.62 9.60 -10.70
CA ASP A 87 24.59 9.73 -12.15
C ASP A 87 23.14 9.68 -12.61
N VAL A 88 22.62 10.83 -13.02
CA VAL A 88 21.24 10.98 -13.50
C VAL A 88 20.98 10.12 -14.73
N GLN A 89 21.96 9.93 -15.63
CA GLN A 89 21.79 9.11 -16.81
C GLN A 89 21.58 7.64 -16.42
N SER A 90 22.45 7.11 -15.57
CA SER A 90 22.33 5.74 -15.06
C SER A 90 21.02 5.51 -14.31
N LEU A 91 20.62 6.46 -13.45
CA LEU A 91 19.36 6.37 -12.70
C LEU A 91 18.12 6.36 -13.61
N LEU A 92 18.13 7.18 -14.67
CA LEU A 92 17.04 7.20 -15.65
C LEU A 92 16.94 5.89 -16.42
N ILE A 93 18.08 5.35 -16.88
CA ILE A 93 18.11 4.06 -17.59
C ILE A 93 17.59 2.93 -16.68
N GLU A 94 18.10 2.84 -15.45
CA GLU A 94 17.63 1.84 -14.47
C GLU A 94 16.12 1.96 -14.21
N SER A 95 15.63 3.19 -14.04
CA SER A 95 14.21 3.45 -13.83
C SER A 95 13.39 3.01 -15.04
N THR A 96 13.80 3.37 -16.27
CA THR A 96 13.10 2.99 -17.50
C THR A 96 13.07 1.48 -17.69
N LEU A 97 14.17 0.77 -17.43
CA LEU A 97 14.23 -0.69 -17.52
C LEU A 97 13.28 -1.37 -16.53
N ASN A 98 13.10 -0.82 -15.33
CA ASN A 98 12.13 -1.34 -14.35
C ASN A 98 10.66 -1.18 -14.81
N PHE A 99 10.37 -0.27 -15.75
CA PHE A 99 9.04 -0.10 -16.33
C PHE A 99 8.84 -0.87 -17.64
N GLU A 100 9.90 -1.37 -18.28
CA GLU A 100 9.76 -2.28 -19.41
C GLU A 100 9.19 -3.62 -18.91
N LYS A 101 8.07 -4.06 -19.51
CA LYS A 101 7.49 -5.36 -19.21
C LYS A 101 8.55 -6.44 -19.43
N GLN A 102 8.69 -7.34 -18.46
CA GLN A 102 9.31 -8.64 -18.68
C GLN A 102 8.66 -9.25 -19.93
N ILE A 103 9.46 -9.45 -20.97
CA ILE A 103 9.04 -10.13 -22.18
C ILE A 103 8.78 -11.58 -21.77
N GLU A 104 7.50 -11.97 -21.70
CA GLU A 104 7.07 -13.38 -21.74
C GLU A 104 7.18 -13.92 -23.17
#